data_AF-A0A1R1XWX1-F1
#
_entry.id   AF-A0A1R1XWX1-F1
#
_cell.length_a   1.000
_cell.length_b   1.000
_cell.length_c   1.000
_cell.angle_alpha   90.00
_cell.angle_beta   90.00
_cell.angle_gamma   90.00
#
_symmetry.space_group_name_H-M   'P 1'
#
loop_
_entity.id
_entity.type
_entity.pdbx_description
1 polymer ?
#
loop_
_entity_poly.entity_id
_entity_poly.type
_entity_poly.pdbx_seq_one_letter_code
_entity_poly.pdbx_strand_id
1 'polypeptide(L)'
;MAAIWKYEAEQDEDTTEWTLTDWLGKTEKRFRKGKEKASKRDIFELVKLEKLPSETSGEFNRRIKMFIRCMDDTIYTQTLLKNAYLDLISEVENNLWWNLAQTSKDKTMDELMKWPQL
;
A
#
# COMPACT_ATOMS: atom_id res chain seq x y z
N MET A 1 17.52 30.09 14.92
CA MET A 1 16.68 29.18 14.11
C MET A 1 16.13 28.00 14.91
N ALA A 2 16.87 27.38 15.86
CA ALA A 2 16.34 26.30 16.71
C ALA A 2 15.27 26.74 17.74
N ALA A 3 15.22 28.03 18.09
CA ALA A 3 14.27 28.55 19.08
C ALA A 3 12.82 28.67 18.55
N ILE A 4 12.63 28.82 17.24
CA ILE A 4 11.29 28.96 16.64
C ILE A 4 10.56 27.61 16.67
N TRP A 5 11.30 26.49 16.53
CA TRP A 5 10.74 25.14 16.56
C TRP A 5 10.30 24.70 17.95
N LYS A 6 10.89 25.27 19.02
CA LYS A 6 10.40 25.05 20.39
C LYS A 6 9.15 25.87 20.70
N TYR A 7 9.09 27.10 20.22
CA TYR A 7 7.98 28.01 20.51
C TYR A 7 6.65 27.56 19.89
N GLU A 8 6.66 26.94 18.70
CA GLU A 8 5.44 26.38 18.10
C GLU A 8 5.00 25.04 18.71
N ALA A 9 5.88 24.35 19.45
CA ALA A 9 5.54 23.13 20.17
C ALA A 9 4.96 23.38 21.58
N GLU A 10 5.12 24.60 22.11
CA GLU A 10 4.67 24.98 23.47
C GLU A 10 3.23 25.52 23.52
N GLN A 11 2.50 25.55 22.41
CA GLN A 11 1.03 25.73 22.40
C GLN A 11 0.29 24.38 22.34
N ASP A 12 0.82 23.33 22.96
CA ASP A 12 0.08 22.07 23.09
C ASP A 12 -1.07 22.29 24.09
N GLU A 13 -2.30 22.09 23.60
CA GLU A 13 -3.49 21.87 24.42
C GLU A 13 -3.17 20.95 25.59
N ASP A 14 -3.72 21.23 26.77
CA ASP A 14 -3.52 20.43 27.98
C ASP A 14 -3.80 18.94 27.67
N THR A 15 -2.73 18.15 27.54
CA THR A 15 -2.77 16.74 27.10
C THR A 15 -2.98 15.77 28.27
N THR A 16 -3.15 16.31 29.48
CA THR A 16 -3.21 15.56 30.73
C THR A 16 -4.42 14.61 30.79
N GLU A 17 -5.45 14.85 29.98
CA GLU A 17 -6.66 14.02 29.89
C GLU A 17 -6.72 13.12 28.64
N TRP A 18 -5.70 13.13 27.78
CA TRP A 18 -5.77 12.36 26.54
C TRP A 18 -5.61 10.88 26.81
N THR A 19 -6.57 10.10 26.30
CA THR A 19 -6.45 8.65 26.24
C THR A 19 -5.47 8.25 25.15
N LEU A 20 -4.96 7.01 25.21
CA LEU A 20 -4.10 6.45 24.16
C LEU A 20 -4.76 6.51 22.77
N THR A 21 -6.09 6.37 22.73
CA THR A 21 -6.91 6.52 21.51
C THR A 21 -6.91 7.94 20.95
N ASP A 22 -6.91 8.96 21.81
CA ASP A 22 -6.83 10.36 21.38
C ASP A 22 -5.46 10.69 20.79
N TRP A 23 -4.41 10.18 21.43
CA TRP A 23 -3.04 10.27 20.92
C TRP A 23 -2.90 9.58 19.57
N LEU A 24 -3.44 8.37 19.41
CA LEU A 24 -3.41 7.64 18.15
C LEU A 24 -4.21 8.38 17.06
N GLY A 25 -5.38 8.91 17.39
CA GLY A 25 -6.21 9.66 16.44
C GLY A 25 -5.57 10.97 15.98
N LYS A 26 -4.92 11.72 16.89
CA LYS A 26 -4.24 12.97 16.52
C LYS A 26 -2.95 12.73 15.77
N THR A 27 -2.15 11.75 16.17
CA THR A 27 -0.95 11.36 15.41
C THR A 27 -1.34 10.89 14.02
N GLU A 28 -2.37 10.04 13.90
CA GLU A 28 -2.88 9.63 12.60
C GLU A 28 -3.35 10.83 11.78
N LYS A 29 -4.16 11.76 12.32
CA LYS A 29 -4.58 12.97 11.59
C LYS A 29 -3.40 13.86 11.15
N ARG A 30 -2.38 14.05 12.00
CA ARG A 30 -1.19 14.87 11.69
C ARG A 30 -0.35 14.23 10.58
N PHE A 31 -0.20 12.91 10.58
CA PHE A 31 0.64 12.19 9.61
C PHE A 31 -0.14 11.62 8.39
N ARG A 32 -1.48 11.54 8.45
CA ARG A 32 -2.36 11.12 7.34
C ARG A 32 -2.47 12.20 6.25
N LYS A 33 -1.99 13.43 6.49
CA LYS A 33 -1.84 14.48 5.45
C LYS A 33 -1.04 14.03 4.21
N GLY A 34 -0.28 12.94 4.29
CA GLY A 34 0.38 12.32 3.13
C GLY A 34 -0.51 11.41 2.26
N LYS A 35 -1.71 11.01 2.72
CA LYS A 35 -2.65 10.17 1.95
C LYS A 35 -3.69 10.98 1.16
N GLU A 36 -4.05 12.17 1.61
CA GLU A 36 -5.13 12.98 0.99
C GLU A 36 -4.75 13.62 -0.36
N LYS A 37 -3.46 13.64 -0.73
CA LYS A 37 -2.99 14.18 -2.02
C LYS A 37 -2.45 13.12 -2.98
N ALA A 38 -2.62 11.84 -2.67
CA ALA A 38 -2.36 10.81 -3.66
C ALA A 38 -3.55 10.82 -4.62
N SER A 39 -3.31 11.21 -5.88
CA SER A 39 -4.19 10.97 -7.02
C SER A 39 -4.94 9.65 -6.81
N LYS A 40 -6.26 9.65 -7.06
CA LYS A 40 -7.19 8.55 -6.81
C LYS A 40 -6.63 7.25 -7.42
N ARG A 41 -5.86 6.49 -6.63
CA ARG A 41 -5.20 5.26 -7.09
C ARG A 41 -6.30 4.25 -7.32
N ASP A 42 -6.48 3.87 -8.58
CA ASP A 42 -7.49 2.91 -8.99
C ASP A 42 -6.85 1.67 -9.60
N ILE A 43 -7.70 0.70 -9.94
CA ILE A 43 -7.27 -0.57 -10.52
C ILE A 43 -6.63 -0.38 -11.90
N PHE A 44 -6.99 0.67 -12.65
CA PHE A 44 -6.43 0.95 -13.97
C PHE A 44 -5.04 1.55 -13.89
N GLU A 45 -4.74 2.29 -12.84
CA GLU A 45 -3.38 2.71 -12.51
C GLU A 45 -2.53 1.55 -12.01
N LEU A 46 -3.12 0.60 -11.26
CA LEU A 46 -2.41 -0.59 -10.78
C LEU A 46 -1.87 -1.44 -11.93
N VAL A 47 -2.69 -1.75 -12.94
CA VAL A 47 -2.28 -2.60 -14.08
C VAL A 47 -1.23 -1.94 -14.99
N LYS A 48 -0.99 -0.64 -14.85
CA LYS A 48 0.06 0.09 -15.59
C LYS A 48 1.41 0.08 -14.87
N LEU A 49 1.51 -0.58 -13.71
CA LEU A 49 2.77 -0.67 -12.98
C LEU A 49 3.73 -1.59 -13.70
N GLU A 50 4.78 -1.04 -14.27
CA GLU A 50 5.87 -1.84 -14.84
C GLU A 50 6.98 -2.08 -13.82
N LYS A 51 7.63 -3.24 -13.92
CA LYS A 51 8.80 -3.55 -13.11
C LYS A 51 10.01 -2.73 -13.58
N LEU A 52 10.66 -2.02 -12.67
CA LEU A 52 11.89 -1.29 -12.95
C LEU A 52 13.06 -2.26 -13.22
N PRO A 53 13.98 -1.92 -14.13
CA PRO A 53 15.13 -2.79 -14.42
C PRO A 53 16.02 -3.06 -13.19
N SER A 54 16.13 -2.08 -12.28
CA SER A 54 16.97 -2.15 -11.09
C SER A 54 16.28 -2.76 -9.87
N GLU A 55 14.95 -2.98 -9.90
CA GLU A 55 14.23 -3.52 -8.75
C GLU A 55 14.17 -5.05 -8.79
N THR A 56 14.21 -5.68 -7.63
CA THR A 56 13.99 -7.13 -7.47
C THR A 56 12.50 -7.46 -7.56
N SER A 57 12.14 -8.72 -7.83
CA SER A 57 10.74 -9.16 -7.83
C SER A 57 10.05 -8.93 -6.47
N GLY A 58 10.79 -9.09 -5.37
CA GLY A 58 10.30 -8.78 -4.03
C GLY A 58 10.03 -7.30 -3.79
N GLU A 59 10.88 -6.41 -4.29
CA GLU A 59 10.67 -4.95 -4.22
C GLU A 59 9.47 -4.51 -5.07
N PHE A 60 9.32 -5.08 -6.26
CA PHE A 60 8.15 -4.83 -7.12
C PHE A 60 6.85 -5.28 -6.43
N ASN A 61 6.83 -6.50 -5.88
CA ASN A 61 5.68 -7.02 -5.14
C ASN A 61 5.35 -6.15 -3.90
N ARG A 62 6.38 -5.65 -3.19
CA ARG A 62 6.19 -4.70 -2.08
C ARG A 62 5.56 -3.38 -2.57
N ARG A 63 5.96 -2.88 -3.74
CA ARG A 63 5.41 -1.66 -4.36
C ARG A 63 3.94 -1.84 -4.75
N ILE A 64 3.59 -2.98 -5.35
CA ILE A 64 2.19 -3.36 -5.65
C ILE A 64 1.38 -3.41 -4.35
N LYS A 65 1.89 -4.06 -3.30
CA LYS A 65 1.19 -4.13 -1.99
C LYS A 65 0.94 -2.75 -1.39
N MET A 66 1.93 -1.86 -1.44
CA MET A 66 1.76 -0.48 -0.98
C MET A 66 0.76 0.30 -1.84
N PHE A 67 0.74 0.07 -3.15
CA PHE A 67 -0.22 0.67 -4.06
C PHE A 67 -1.65 0.29 -3.66
N ILE A 68 -1.90 -1.02 -3.48
CA ILE A 68 -3.21 -1.55 -3.12
C ILE A 68 -3.70 -1.02 -1.78
N ARG A 69 -2.82 -0.92 -0.77
CA ARG A 69 -3.15 -0.34 0.55
C ARG A 69 -3.57 1.14 0.50
N CYS A 70 -3.31 1.82 -0.62
CA CYS A 70 -3.71 3.20 -0.86
C CYS A 70 -4.92 3.33 -1.79
N MET A 71 -5.43 2.23 -2.33
CA MET A 71 -6.68 2.22 -3.10
C MET A 71 -7.87 2.19 -2.14
N ASP A 72 -8.98 2.76 -2.60
CA ASP A 72 -10.28 2.60 -1.94
C ASP A 72 -10.75 1.15 -2.12
N ASP A 73 -11.15 0.46 -1.06
CA ASP A 73 -11.56 -0.94 -1.13
C ASP A 73 -12.98 -1.13 -1.71
N THR A 74 -13.72 -0.04 -1.88
CA THR A 74 -15.06 -0.04 -2.49
C THR A 74 -15.05 -0.03 -4.03
N ILE A 75 -13.92 0.33 -4.65
CA ILE A 75 -13.81 0.51 -6.11
C ILE A 75 -13.32 -0.74 -6.86
N TYR A 76 -13.08 -1.85 -6.16
CA TYR A 76 -12.66 -3.11 -6.78
C TYR A 76 -13.26 -4.34 -6.08
N THR A 77 -13.34 -5.45 -6.82
CA THR A 77 -13.62 -6.76 -6.23
C THR A 77 -12.32 -7.52 -5.98
N GLN A 78 -12.33 -8.44 -5.01
CA GLN A 78 -11.15 -9.29 -4.75
C GLN A 78 -10.75 -10.11 -5.98
N THR A 79 -11.71 -10.54 -6.79
CA THR A 79 -11.45 -11.24 -8.05
C THR A 79 -10.74 -10.34 -9.07
N LEU A 80 -11.22 -9.10 -9.24
CA LEU A 80 -10.59 -8.13 -10.14
C LEU A 80 -9.16 -7.82 -9.70
N LEU A 81 -8.94 -7.65 -8.40
CA LEU A 81 -7.63 -7.38 -7.83
C LEU A 81 -6.64 -8.52 -8.06
N LYS A 82 -7.08 -9.77 -7.87
CA LYS A 82 -6.26 -10.96 -8.15
C LYS A 82 -5.88 -11.04 -9.62
N ASN A 83 -6.84 -10.82 -10.52
CA ASN A 83 -6.59 -10.86 -11.96
C ASN A 83 -5.57 -9.78 -12.36
N ALA A 84 -5.77 -8.54 -11.92
CA ALA A 84 -4.84 -7.44 -12.17
C ALA A 84 -3.40 -7.77 -11.70
N TYR A 85 -3.27 -8.40 -10.53
CA TYR A 85 -1.96 -8.83 -10.03
C TYR A 85 -1.35 -9.97 -10.87
N LEU A 86 -2.14 -10.96 -11.28
CA LEU A 86 -1.64 -12.01 -12.16
C LEU A 86 -1.18 -11.45 -13.51
N ASP A 87 -1.90 -10.50 -14.07
CA ASP A 87 -1.52 -9.82 -15.31
C ASP A 87 -0.15 -9.13 -15.15
N LEU A 88 0.05 -8.36 -14.07
CA LEU A 88 1.35 -7.74 -13.76
C LEU A 88 2.49 -8.76 -13.61
N ILE A 89 2.24 -9.90 -12.95
CA ILE A 89 3.27 -10.94 -12.78
C ILE A 89 3.55 -11.67 -14.10
N SER A 90 2.54 -11.82 -14.97
CA SER A 90 2.72 -12.45 -16.29
C SER A 90 3.73 -11.72 -17.17
N GLU A 91 3.80 -10.38 -17.05
CA GLU A 91 4.73 -9.54 -17.80
C GLU A 91 6.17 -9.61 -17.25
N VAL A 92 6.32 -9.99 -15.99
CA VAL A 92 7.60 -10.00 -15.28
C VAL A 92 8.24 -11.38 -15.27
N GLU A 93 7.48 -12.40 -14.87
CA GLU A 93 8.01 -13.74 -14.60
C GLU A 93 6.97 -14.82 -14.95
N ASN A 94 6.97 -15.24 -16.21
CA ASN A 94 5.99 -16.18 -16.76
C ASN A 94 5.94 -17.53 -16.00
N ASN A 95 7.08 -18.02 -15.51
CA ASN A 95 7.13 -19.28 -14.75
C ASN A 95 6.43 -19.15 -13.38
N LEU A 96 6.65 -18.04 -12.68
CA LEU A 96 5.96 -17.75 -11.43
C LEU A 96 4.47 -17.54 -11.68
N TRP A 97 4.11 -16.80 -12.73
CA TRP A 97 2.73 -16.58 -13.15
C TRP A 97 1.98 -17.90 -13.36
N TRP A 98 2.55 -18.86 -14.10
CA TRP A 98 1.93 -20.16 -14.33
C TRP A 98 1.56 -20.89 -13.05
N ASN A 99 2.47 -20.88 -12.06
CA ASN A 99 2.23 -21.51 -10.76
C ASN A 99 1.15 -20.78 -9.95
N LEU A 100 1.14 -19.44 -10.00
CA LEU A 100 0.15 -18.62 -9.31
C LEU A 100 -1.23 -18.74 -9.94
N ALA A 101 -1.32 -18.73 -11.28
CA ALA A 101 -2.57 -18.82 -12.02
C ALA A 101 -3.32 -20.12 -11.71
N GLN A 102 -2.60 -21.25 -11.60
CA GLN A 102 -3.19 -22.55 -11.24
C GLN A 102 -3.82 -22.58 -9.85
N THR A 103 -3.25 -21.84 -8.89
CA THR A 103 -3.68 -21.86 -7.48
C THR A 103 -4.48 -20.62 -7.08
N SER A 104 -4.78 -19.73 -8.03
CA SER A 104 -5.40 -18.42 -7.81
C SER A 104 -6.84 -18.48 -7.30
N LYS A 105 -7.60 -19.51 -7.71
CA LYS A 105 -9.01 -19.67 -7.34
C LYS A 105 -9.17 -19.95 -5.85
N ASP A 106 -8.28 -20.76 -5.29
CA ASP A 106 -8.36 -21.24 -3.91
C ASP A 106 -7.60 -20.34 -2.93
N LYS A 107 -6.72 -19.46 -3.43
CA LYS A 107 -5.88 -18.58 -2.60
C LYS A 107 -6.44 -17.16 -2.53
N THR A 108 -6.33 -16.54 -1.37
CA THR A 108 -6.57 -15.11 -1.16
C THR A 108 -5.48 -14.25 -1.80
N MET A 109 -5.73 -12.94 -1.94
CA MET A 109 -4.74 -12.01 -2.47
C MET A 109 -3.44 -11.98 -1.64
N ASP A 110 -3.58 -11.95 -0.31
CA ASP A 110 -2.44 -11.99 0.60
C ASP A 110 -1.63 -13.28 0.48
N GLU A 111 -2.27 -14.41 0.19
CA GLU A 111 -1.57 -15.68 -0.02
C GLU A 111 -0.79 -15.70 -1.34
N LEU A 112 -1.36 -15.13 -2.42
CA LEU A 112 -0.66 -15.01 -3.71
C LEU A 112 0.58 -14.11 -3.60
N MET A 113 0.49 -13.02 -2.84
CA MET A 113 1.59 -12.07 -2.65
C MET A 113 2.72 -12.56 -1.72
N LYS A 114 2.61 -13.73 -1.09
CA LYS A 114 3.71 -14.31 -0.29
C LYS A 114 4.78 -14.99 -1.14
N TRP A 115 4.42 -15.43 -2.34
CA TRP A 115 5.30 -16.21 -3.23
C TRP A 115 6.47 -15.43 -3.86
N PRO A 116 6.36 -14.13 -4.17
CA PRO A 116 7.49 -13.35 -4.73
C PRO A 116 8.56 -12.93 -3.71
N GLN A 117 8.59 -13.52 -2.51
CA GLN A 117 9.55 -13.15 -1.45
C GLN A 117 10.82 -14.01 -1.43
N LEU A 118 10.96 -14.96 -2.36
CA LEU A 118 12.17 -15.75 -2.62
C LEU A 118 12.84 -15.27 -3.90
#